data_AF-A0A0D0DKQ8-F1
#
_entry.id   AF-A0A0D0DKQ8-F1
#
_cell.length_a   1.000
_cell.length_b   1.000
_cell.length_c   1.000
_cell.angle_alpha   90.00
_cell.angle_beta   90.00
_cell.angle_gamma   90.00
#
_symmetry.space_group_name_H-M   'P 1'
#
loop_
_entity.id
_entity.type
_entity.pdbx_description
1 polymer ?
#
loop_
_entity_poly.entity_id
_entity_poly.type
_entity_poly.pdbx_seq_one_letter_code
_entity_poly.pdbx_strand_id
1 'polypeptide(L)'
;CFPQGWHFKQWTGNDSKALMKVYLPAIEGHVPNDIIHTLRTFLECCYLVRQNVITEDTFNAIQDALDHFHQYHEVFRETGVVLTFSLPHQHSMKHYPYLIQQFGTPNGLCSSIMESKHISAVKDPYRRTNHYNTLGPMLLINQHLDKLAASRVNFGEWGMLKGTCLSSVMEALGMLLLRFVSCCI
;
A
#
# COMPACT_ATOMS: atom_id res chain seq x y z
N CYS A 1 11.36 3.37 -11.97
CA CYS A 1 12.80 3.70 -11.92
C CYS A 1 13.30 3.55 -10.50
N PHE A 2 14.46 2.95 -10.30
CA PHE A 2 15.13 2.92 -8.99
C PHE A 2 15.80 4.27 -8.73
N PRO A 3 15.34 5.08 -7.77
CA PRO A 3 15.89 6.42 -7.57
C PRO A 3 17.34 6.43 -7.06
N GLN A 4 17.85 5.30 -6.56
CA GLN A 4 19.21 5.15 -6.02
C GLN A 4 20.14 4.25 -6.86
N GLY A 5 19.73 3.84 -8.07
CA GLY A 5 20.56 2.94 -8.90
C GLY A 5 20.74 1.55 -8.29
N TRP A 6 21.98 1.02 -8.28
CA TRP A 6 22.30 -0.36 -7.85
C TRP A 6 22.87 -0.47 -6.43
N HIS A 7 23.08 0.66 -5.73
CA HIS A 7 23.67 0.69 -4.39
C HIS A 7 22.62 0.98 -3.31
N PHE A 8 21.81 -0.02 -2.99
CA PHE A 8 20.81 0.10 -1.92
C PHE A 8 21.48 0.02 -0.55
N LYS A 9 21.45 1.12 0.22
CA LYS A 9 21.83 1.13 1.64
C LYS A 9 20.84 0.33 2.51
N GLN A 10 19.59 0.24 2.07
CA GLN A 10 18.52 -0.53 2.69
C GLN A 10 17.55 -0.99 1.61
N TRP A 11 17.18 -2.27 1.63
CA TRP A 11 16.19 -2.84 0.72
C TRP A 11 14.77 -2.65 1.29
N THR A 12 13.89 -1.97 0.56
CA THR A 12 12.51 -1.70 0.99
C THR A 12 11.49 -2.48 0.16
N GLY A 13 10.25 -2.52 0.65
CA GLY A 13 9.13 -3.11 -0.11
C GLY A 13 8.86 -2.40 -1.45
N ASN A 14 9.22 -1.12 -1.57
CA ASN A 14 9.11 -0.40 -2.84
C ASN A 14 10.18 -0.84 -3.84
N ASP A 15 11.38 -1.14 -3.37
CA ASP A 15 12.47 -1.67 -4.21
C ASP A 15 12.11 -3.06 -4.74
N SER A 16 11.56 -3.94 -3.89
CA SER A 16 11.02 -5.23 -4.33
C SER A 16 9.96 -5.04 -5.42
N LYS A 17 8.99 -4.14 -5.24
CA LYS A 17 7.94 -3.88 -6.23
C LYS A 17 8.49 -3.33 -7.54
N ALA A 18 9.50 -2.48 -7.48
CA ALA A 18 10.15 -1.94 -8.68
C ALA A 18 10.91 -3.05 -9.42
N LEU A 19 11.63 -3.92 -8.70
CA LEU A 19 12.35 -5.05 -9.27
C LEU A 19 11.39 -6.04 -9.94
N MET A 20 10.29 -6.40 -9.28
CA MET A 20 9.28 -7.31 -9.83
C MET A 20 8.75 -6.87 -11.21
N LYS A 21 8.77 -5.57 -11.54
CA LYS A 21 8.29 -5.05 -12.84
C LYS A 21 9.29 -5.18 -13.98
N VAL A 22 10.58 -5.24 -13.68
CA VAL A 22 11.66 -5.23 -14.68
C VAL A 22 12.40 -6.56 -14.76
N TYR A 23 12.19 -7.46 -13.80
CA TYR A 23 13.01 -8.66 -13.66
C TYR A 23 12.85 -9.64 -14.82
N LEU A 24 11.61 -9.96 -15.22
CA LEU A 24 11.33 -10.87 -16.33
C LEU A 24 11.95 -10.42 -17.66
N PRO A 25 11.72 -9.18 -18.16
CA PRO A 25 12.35 -8.74 -19.40
C PRO A 25 13.88 -8.61 -19.29
N ALA A 26 14.43 -8.40 -18.08
CA ALA A 26 15.87 -8.28 -17.89
C ALA A 26 16.63 -9.61 -18.01
N ILE A 27 15.98 -10.74 -17.76
CA ILE A 27 16.60 -12.08 -17.83
C ILE A 27 16.24 -12.85 -19.09
N GLU A 28 15.32 -12.32 -19.90
CA GLU A 28 14.88 -12.93 -21.14
C GLU A 28 16.07 -13.13 -22.10
N GLY A 29 16.21 -14.33 -22.66
CA GLY A 29 17.34 -14.70 -23.52
C GLY A 29 18.68 -14.95 -22.78
N HIS A 30 18.72 -14.76 -21.46
CA HIS A 30 19.93 -14.97 -20.65
C HIS A 30 19.88 -16.23 -19.77
N VAL A 31 18.70 -16.78 -19.52
CA VAL A 31 18.48 -17.97 -18.67
C VAL A 31 17.60 -18.99 -19.39
N PRO A 32 17.64 -20.29 -18.99
CA PRO A 32 16.72 -21.30 -19.49
C PRO A 32 15.26 -20.86 -19.34
N ASN A 33 14.42 -21.24 -20.30
CA ASN A 33 13.01 -20.87 -20.30
C ASN A 33 12.31 -21.28 -19.00
N ASP A 34 12.62 -22.43 -18.41
CA ASP A 34 11.97 -22.89 -17.19
C ASP A 34 12.22 -21.96 -15.99
N ILE A 35 13.37 -21.28 -15.95
CA ILE A 35 13.64 -20.23 -14.94
C ILE A 35 12.71 -19.04 -15.16
N ILE A 36 12.51 -18.63 -16.41
CA ILE A 36 11.57 -17.54 -16.77
C ILE A 36 10.14 -17.94 -16.38
N HIS A 37 9.73 -19.18 -16.67
CA HIS A 37 8.40 -19.69 -16.31
C HIS A 37 8.21 -19.74 -14.80
N THR A 38 9.20 -20.22 -14.04
CA THR A 38 9.16 -20.24 -12.57
C THR A 38 8.95 -18.84 -12.00
N LEU A 39 9.73 -17.86 -12.48
CA LEU A 39 9.64 -16.50 -11.98
C LEU A 39 8.32 -15.84 -12.40
N ARG A 40 7.83 -16.13 -13.60
CA ARG A 40 6.54 -15.63 -14.08
C ARG A 40 5.40 -16.15 -13.20
N THR A 41 5.31 -17.46 -12.99
CA THR A 41 4.23 -18.09 -12.21
C THR A 41 4.30 -17.69 -10.73
N PHE A 42 5.51 -17.53 -10.17
CA PHE A 42 5.70 -16.94 -8.85
C PHE A 42 5.14 -15.52 -8.77
N LEU A 43 5.47 -14.65 -9.74
CA LEU A 43 4.99 -13.28 -9.77
C LEU A 43 3.48 -13.21 -9.97
N GLU A 44 2.93 -14.04 -10.87
CA GLU A 44 1.48 -14.17 -11.11
C GLU A 44 0.75 -14.54 -9.81
N CYS A 45 1.20 -15.58 -9.10
CA CYS A 45 0.64 -15.93 -7.80
C CYS A 45 0.73 -14.75 -6.82
N CYS A 46 1.88 -14.07 -6.73
CA CYS A 46 2.05 -12.90 -5.86
C CYS A 46 1.07 -11.76 -6.18
N TYR A 47 0.77 -11.54 -7.46
CA TYR A 47 -0.16 -10.49 -7.90
C TYR A 47 -1.62 -10.89 -7.63
N LEU A 48 -2.01 -12.13 -7.93
CA LEU A 48 -3.37 -12.62 -7.74
C LEU A 48 -3.76 -12.64 -6.25
N VAL A 49 -2.87 -13.14 -5.39
CA VAL A 49 -3.09 -13.20 -3.94
C VAL A 49 -3.23 -11.80 -3.30
N ARG A 50 -2.69 -10.76 -3.96
CA ARG A 50 -2.78 -9.36 -3.51
C ARG A 50 -3.98 -8.61 -4.07
N GLN A 51 -4.96 -9.28 -4.69
CA GLN A 51 -6.20 -8.62 -5.07
C GLN A 51 -7.06 -8.29 -3.83
N ASN A 52 -7.74 -7.16 -3.87
CA ASN A 52 -8.67 -6.75 -2.79
C ASN A 52 -9.95 -7.57 -2.77
N VAL A 53 -10.29 -8.20 -3.91
CA VAL A 53 -11.44 -9.08 -4.07
C VAL A 53 -10.91 -10.31 -4.79
N ILE A 54 -11.13 -11.48 -4.20
CA ILE A 54 -10.78 -12.77 -4.80
C ILE A 54 -12.09 -13.45 -5.17
N THR A 55 -12.33 -13.57 -6.47
CA THR A 55 -13.45 -14.33 -7.03
C THR A 55 -13.09 -15.80 -7.14
N GLU A 56 -14.06 -16.67 -7.46
CA GLU A 56 -13.79 -18.08 -7.74
C GLU A 56 -12.81 -18.25 -8.91
N ASP A 57 -12.94 -17.45 -9.97
CA ASP A 57 -12.01 -17.44 -11.10
C ASP A 57 -10.59 -17.04 -10.66
N THR A 58 -10.47 -15.97 -9.86
CA THR A 58 -9.18 -15.54 -9.29
C THR A 58 -8.60 -16.64 -8.41
N PHE A 59 -9.43 -17.32 -7.62
CA PHE A 59 -9.01 -18.40 -6.73
C PHE A 59 -8.45 -19.59 -7.52
N ASN A 60 -9.14 -20.01 -8.58
CA ASN A 60 -8.66 -21.06 -9.48
C ASN A 60 -7.34 -20.66 -10.15
N ALA A 61 -7.22 -19.40 -10.57
CA ALA A 61 -5.97 -18.87 -11.13
C ALA A 61 -4.81 -18.85 -10.12
N ILE A 62 -5.09 -18.62 -8.83
CA ILE A 62 -4.07 -18.71 -7.77
C ILE A 62 -3.57 -20.14 -7.64
N GLN A 63 -4.48 -21.13 -7.62
CA GLN A 63 -4.12 -22.53 -7.52
C GLN A 63 -3.30 -22.98 -8.73
N ASP A 64 -3.73 -22.61 -9.93
CA ASP A 64 -3.03 -22.91 -11.18
C ASP A 64 -1.62 -22.27 -11.21
N ALA A 65 -1.49 -21.00 -10.80
CA ALA A 65 -0.19 -20.33 -10.72
C ALA A 65 0.74 -21.00 -9.69
N LEU A 66 0.20 -21.50 -8.57
CA LEU A 66 0.98 -22.24 -7.56
C LEU A 66 1.44 -23.59 -8.08
N ASP A 67 0.58 -24.32 -8.78
CA ASP A 67 0.89 -25.63 -9.32
C ASP A 67 1.98 -25.51 -10.40
N HIS A 68 1.84 -24.53 -11.31
CA HIS A 68 2.88 -24.22 -12.28
C HIS A 68 4.18 -23.74 -11.62
N PHE A 69 4.12 -22.92 -10.57
CA PHE A 69 5.32 -22.52 -9.83
C PHE A 69 6.08 -23.73 -9.27
N HIS A 70 5.39 -24.65 -8.62
CA HIS A 70 6.01 -25.85 -8.07
C HIS A 70 6.55 -26.79 -9.17
N GLN A 71 5.88 -26.85 -10.32
CA GLN A 71 6.35 -27.61 -11.47
C GLN A 71 7.67 -27.04 -12.02
N TYR A 72 7.71 -25.74 -12.31
CA TYR A 72 8.87 -25.14 -12.96
C TYR A 72 10.04 -24.91 -12.01
N HIS A 73 9.81 -24.72 -10.69
CA HIS A 73 10.93 -24.45 -9.77
C HIS A 73 11.95 -25.58 -9.72
N GLU A 74 11.59 -26.79 -10.15
CA GLU A 74 12.47 -27.97 -10.07
C GLU A 74 13.71 -27.78 -10.94
N VAL A 75 13.67 -26.87 -11.93
CA VAL A 75 14.85 -26.43 -12.68
C VAL A 75 15.99 -25.99 -11.77
N PHE A 76 15.70 -25.36 -10.62
CA PHE A 76 16.74 -24.94 -9.67
C PHE A 76 17.39 -26.12 -8.93
N ARG A 77 16.67 -27.23 -8.78
CA ARG A 77 17.22 -28.48 -8.25
C ARG A 77 18.02 -29.21 -9.33
N GLU A 78 17.47 -29.31 -10.54
CA GLU A 78 18.11 -29.97 -11.68
C GLU A 78 19.43 -29.32 -12.09
N THR A 79 19.49 -27.99 -12.04
CA THR A 79 20.72 -27.21 -12.30
C THR A 79 21.70 -27.20 -11.12
N GLY A 80 21.35 -27.83 -10.00
CA GLY A 80 22.19 -27.91 -8.80
C GLY A 80 22.31 -26.58 -8.02
N VAL A 81 21.49 -25.57 -8.34
CA VAL A 81 21.49 -24.27 -7.67
C VAL A 81 20.98 -24.42 -6.23
N VAL A 82 20.02 -25.32 -6.00
CA VAL A 82 19.38 -25.54 -4.69
C VAL A 82 19.25 -27.03 -4.39
N LEU A 83 19.60 -27.43 -3.16
CA LEU A 83 19.42 -28.81 -2.67
C LEU A 83 17.99 -29.09 -2.20
N THR A 84 17.36 -28.12 -1.51
CA THR A 84 15.99 -28.23 -0.99
C THR A 84 15.27 -26.89 -1.02
N PHE A 85 13.96 -26.90 -1.28
CA PHE A 85 13.11 -25.70 -1.22
C PHE A 85 12.62 -25.47 0.22
N SER A 86 13.52 -25.02 1.09
CA SER A 86 13.26 -24.78 2.52
C SER A 86 13.04 -23.30 2.88
N LEU A 87 12.78 -22.44 1.88
CA LEU A 87 12.53 -21.02 2.11
C LEU A 87 11.15 -20.79 2.73
N PRO A 88 11.06 -20.23 3.96
CA PRO A 88 9.78 -20.12 4.68
C PRO A 88 8.69 -19.37 3.90
N HIS A 89 9.07 -18.32 3.16
CA HIS A 89 8.12 -17.53 2.36
C HIS A 89 7.65 -18.24 1.09
N GLN A 90 8.45 -19.13 0.50
CA GLN A 90 7.99 -19.97 -0.60
C GLN A 90 7.11 -21.09 -0.07
N HIS A 91 7.47 -21.68 1.07
CA HIS A 91 6.67 -22.71 1.71
C HIS A 91 5.30 -22.18 2.14
N SER A 92 5.20 -20.93 2.60
CA SER A 92 3.92 -20.35 2.99
C SER A 92 2.95 -20.21 1.82
N MET A 93 3.44 -20.14 0.58
CA MET A 93 2.63 -19.99 -0.64
C MET A 93 1.57 -21.09 -0.78
N LYS A 94 1.92 -22.34 -0.46
CA LYS A 94 0.99 -23.48 -0.52
C LYS A 94 -0.21 -23.36 0.43
N HIS A 95 -0.10 -22.52 1.46
CA HIS A 95 -1.15 -22.34 2.45
C HIS A 95 -2.14 -21.22 2.07
N TYR A 96 -1.80 -20.37 1.09
CA TYR A 96 -2.68 -19.27 0.72
C TYR A 96 -4.06 -19.70 0.24
N PRO A 97 -4.23 -20.74 -0.61
CA PRO A 97 -5.57 -21.16 -1.03
C PRO A 97 -6.46 -21.49 0.18
N TYR A 98 -5.96 -22.29 1.12
CA TYR A 98 -6.68 -22.61 2.35
C TYR A 98 -6.98 -21.35 3.19
N LEU A 99 -5.98 -20.49 3.40
CA LEU A 99 -6.15 -19.28 4.21
C LEU A 99 -7.13 -18.29 3.58
N ILE A 100 -7.15 -18.18 2.25
CA ILE A 100 -8.07 -17.30 1.51
C ILE A 100 -9.51 -17.78 1.68
N GLN A 101 -9.75 -19.09 1.64
CA GLN A 101 -11.09 -19.65 1.89
C GLN A 101 -11.57 -19.39 3.33
N GLN A 102 -10.66 -19.51 4.31
CA GLN A 102 -11.02 -19.36 5.73
C GLN A 102 -11.15 -17.90 6.18
N PHE A 103 -10.30 -17.02 5.67
CA PHE A 103 -10.12 -15.65 6.20
C PHE A 103 -10.33 -14.55 5.16
N GLY A 104 -10.60 -14.91 3.90
CA GLY A 104 -10.74 -13.97 2.80
C GLY A 104 -9.39 -13.42 2.32
N THR A 105 -9.43 -12.25 1.66
CA THR A 105 -8.25 -11.69 1.00
C THR A 105 -7.14 -11.31 2.00
N PRO A 106 -5.86 -11.64 1.74
CA PRO A 106 -4.76 -11.36 2.70
C PRO A 106 -4.49 -9.87 2.92
N ASN A 107 -4.89 -9.01 1.99
CA ASN A 107 -4.61 -7.57 2.06
C ASN A 107 -5.18 -6.90 3.32
N GLY A 108 -6.29 -7.41 3.87
CA GLY A 108 -6.92 -6.87 5.07
C GLY A 108 -6.17 -7.15 6.37
N LEU A 109 -5.19 -8.07 6.36
CA LEU A 109 -4.48 -8.54 7.56
C LEU A 109 -2.97 -8.27 7.50
N CYS A 110 -2.51 -7.48 6.54
CA CYS A 110 -1.09 -7.21 6.37
C CYS A 110 -0.56 -6.27 7.47
N SER A 111 0.66 -6.54 7.95
CA SER A 111 1.38 -5.65 8.88
C SER A 111 1.56 -4.23 8.34
N SER A 112 1.47 -4.03 7.02
CA SER A 112 1.50 -2.70 6.40
C SER A 112 0.40 -1.76 6.89
N ILE A 113 -0.77 -2.28 7.29
CA ILE A 113 -1.87 -1.47 7.86
C ILE A 113 -1.41 -0.88 9.20
N MET A 114 -0.88 -1.75 10.07
CA MET A 114 -0.36 -1.35 11.38
C MET A 114 0.87 -0.46 11.26
N GLU A 115 1.78 -0.76 10.34
CA GLU A 115 2.98 0.05 10.08
C GLU A 115 2.61 1.46 9.57
N SER A 116 1.61 1.55 8.67
CA SER A 116 1.10 2.84 8.19
C SER A 116 0.50 3.65 9.34
N LYS A 117 -0.28 3.01 10.23
CA LYS A 117 -0.82 3.71 11.40
C LYS A 117 0.28 4.11 12.37
N HIS A 118 1.28 3.25 12.59
CA HIS A 118 2.44 3.50 13.43
C HIS A 118 3.26 4.71 12.95
N ILE A 119 3.36 4.95 11.64
CA ILE A 119 3.96 6.19 11.11
C ILE A 119 3.19 7.41 11.67
N SER A 120 1.88 7.47 11.44
CA SER A 120 1.07 8.64 11.82
C SER A 120 0.91 8.81 13.35
N ALA A 121 0.86 7.70 14.10
CA ALA A 121 0.58 7.71 15.53
C ALA A 121 1.84 7.74 16.40
N VAL A 122 3.00 7.35 15.87
CA VAL A 122 4.25 7.26 16.63
C VAL A 122 5.38 8.01 15.94
N LYS A 123 5.76 7.65 14.71
CA LYS A 123 6.96 8.22 14.06
C LYS A 123 6.82 9.72 13.82
N ASP A 124 5.69 10.18 13.29
CA ASP A 124 5.47 11.59 13.01
C ASP A 124 5.31 12.44 14.28
N PRO A 125 4.53 12.03 15.29
CA PRO A 125 4.51 12.70 16.59
C PRO A 125 5.89 12.73 17.24
N TYR A 126 6.62 11.62 17.27
CA TYR A 126 7.97 11.56 17.85
C TYR A 126 8.90 12.59 17.20
N ARG A 127 8.89 12.70 15.86
CA ARG A 127 9.66 13.71 15.10
C ARG A 127 9.29 15.15 15.43
N ARG A 128 8.07 15.41 15.91
CA ARG A 128 7.60 16.75 16.33
C ARG A 128 7.96 17.08 17.78
N THR A 129 8.40 16.10 18.57
CA THR A 129 8.81 16.31 19.96
C THR A 129 10.30 16.63 20.08
N ASN A 130 10.73 17.07 21.27
CA ASN A 130 12.14 17.27 21.60
C ASN A 130 12.89 15.98 21.98
N HIS A 131 12.32 14.80 21.73
CA HIS A 131 12.90 13.49 22.04
C HIS A 131 13.13 13.18 23.54
N TYR A 132 12.69 14.04 24.47
CA TYR A 132 12.76 13.82 25.92
C TYR A 132 11.38 13.52 26.54
N ASN A 133 11.26 12.42 27.29
CA ASN A 133 10.03 11.95 27.94
C ASN A 133 8.77 12.12 27.06
N THR A 134 8.85 11.59 25.85
CA THR A 134 8.01 12.01 24.72
C THR A 134 6.63 11.39 24.65
N LEU A 135 6.33 10.38 25.45
CA LEU A 135 5.05 9.67 25.40
C LEU A 135 3.86 10.62 25.65
N GLY A 136 3.93 11.45 26.69
CA GLY A 136 2.89 12.43 27.01
C GLY A 136 2.65 13.41 25.86
N PRO A 137 3.68 14.13 25.36
CA PRO A 137 3.57 14.99 24.20
C PRO A 137 3.02 14.29 22.94
N MET A 138 3.45 13.05 22.65
CA MET A 138 2.94 12.30 21.49
C MET A 138 1.44 11.99 21.61
N LEU A 139 0.98 11.58 22.80
CA LEU A 139 -0.44 11.33 23.06
C LEU A 139 -1.28 12.60 22.88
N LEU A 140 -0.79 13.75 23.35
CA LEU A 140 -1.46 15.05 23.15
C LEU A 140 -1.53 15.44 21.66
N ILE A 141 -0.46 15.23 20.91
CA ILE A 141 -0.44 15.47 19.45
C ILE A 141 -1.48 14.60 18.75
N ASN A 142 -1.51 13.30 19.05
CA ASN A 142 -2.49 12.38 18.46
C ASN A 142 -3.93 12.81 18.79
N GLN A 143 -4.21 13.13 20.07
CA GLN A 143 -5.51 13.63 20.48
C GLN A 143 -5.92 14.91 19.75
N HIS A 144 -5.00 15.85 19.55
CA HIS A 144 -5.28 17.09 18.82
C HIS A 144 -5.57 16.80 17.34
N LEU A 145 -4.78 15.94 16.69
CA LEU A 145 -5.03 15.55 15.30
C LEU A 145 -6.38 14.86 15.12
N ASP A 146 -6.77 13.99 16.04
CA ASP A 146 -8.07 13.31 16.02
C ASP A 146 -9.23 14.31 16.19
N LYS A 147 -9.10 15.26 17.13
CA LYS A 147 -10.08 16.35 17.32
C LYS A 147 -10.22 17.24 16.09
N LEU A 148 -9.10 17.58 15.44
CA LEU A 148 -9.11 18.37 14.20
C LEU A 148 -9.76 17.60 13.05
N ALA A 149 -9.49 16.30 12.92
CA ALA A 149 -10.11 15.45 11.92
C ALA A 149 -11.64 15.38 12.12
N ALA A 150 -12.10 15.14 13.35
CA ALA A 150 -13.53 15.12 13.68
C ALA A 150 -14.20 16.48 13.43
N SER A 151 -13.54 17.58 13.83
CA SER A 151 -14.06 18.94 13.60
C SER A 151 -14.19 19.27 12.12
N ARG A 152 -13.23 18.84 11.29
CA ARG A 152 -13.30 19.03 9.83
C ARG A 152 -14.48 18.32 9.20
N VAL A 153 -14.80 17.10 9.63
CA VAL A 153 -15.98 16.36 9.15
C VAL A 153 -17.25 17.12 9.52
N ASN A 154 -17.39 17.50 10.79
CA ASN A 154 -18.56 18.21 11.30
C ASN A 154 -18.79 19.57 10.58
N PHE A 155 -17.74 20.39 10.46
CA PHE A 155 -17.82 21.66 9.73
C PHE A 155 -18.09 21.46 8.22
N GLY A 156 -17.61 20.36 7.64
CA GLY A 156 -17.93 19.97 6.27
C GLY A 156 -19.42 19.66 6.08
N GLU A 157 -20.01 18.88 6.99
CA GLU A 157 -21.44 18.54 6.99
C GLU A 157 -22.33 19.78 7.15
N TRP A 158 -21.92 20.74 7.99
CA TRP A 158 -22.62 22.02 8.16
C TRP A 158 -22.37 23.01 7.01
N GLY A 159 -21.59 22.63 5.99
CA GLY A 159 -21.27 23.49 4.86
C GLY A 159 -20.35 24.67 5.19
N MET A 160 -19.78 24.72 6.40
CA MET A 160 -18.90 25.79 6.88
C MET A 160 -17.52 25.79 6.20
N LEU A 161 -17.19 24.70 5.49
CA LEU A 161 -15.94 24.56 4.73
C LEU A 161 -16.16 24.67 3.21
N LYS A 162 -17.33 25.15 2.76
CA LYS A 162 -17.61 25.40 1.34
C LYS A 162 -17.16 26.81 0.94
N GLY A 163 -16.46 26.93 -0.18
CA GLY A 163 -15.93 28.20 -0.68
C GLY A 163 -14.54 28.54 -0.12
N THR A 164 -14.04 29.71 -0.49
CA THR A 164 -12.80 30.29 0.03
C THR A 164 -13.11 31.56 0.79
N CYS A 165 -12.16 32.05 1.61
CA CYS A 165 -12.31 33.37 2.23
C CYS A 165 -12.55 34.47 1.19
N LEU A 166 -12.06 34.30 -0.04
CA LEU A 166 -12.30 35.24 -1.13
C LEU A 166 -13.75 35.19 -1.61
N SER A 167 -14.33 33.99 -1.78
CA SER A 167 -15.74 33.87 -2.22
C SER A 167 -16.71 34.42 -1.18
N SER A 168 -16.44 34.20 0.12
CA SER A 168 -17.27 34.77 1.19
C SER A 168 -17.19 36.30 1.26
N VAL A 169 -16.00 36.87 1.04
CA VAL A 169 -15.81 38.33 0.95
C VAL A 169 -16.53 38.91 -0.27
N MET A 170 -16.45 38.24 -1.42
CA MET A 170 -17.14 38.68 -2.65
C MET A 170 -18.67 38.63 -2.52
N GLU A 171 -19.23 37.58 -1.90
CA GLU A 171 -20.67 37.49 -1.61
C GLU A 171 -21.11 38.60 -0.65
N ALA A 172 -20.34 38.85 0.42
CA ALA A 172 -20.65 39.90 1.38
C ALA A 172 -20.64 41.31 0.73
N LEU A 173 -19.67 41.59 -0.14
CA LEU A 173 -19.58 42.87 -0.87
C LEU A 173 -20.69 43.03 -1.91
N GLY A 174 -21.05 41.95 -2.63
CA GLY A 174 -22.15 41.95 -3.60
C GLY A 174 -23.52 42.21 -2.94
N MET A 175 -23.76 41.64 -1.75
CA MET A 175 -24.97 41.93 -0.97
C MET A 175 -25.03 43.36 -0.46
N LEU A 176 -23.87 43.98 -0.18
CA LEU A 176 -23.79 45.37 0.29
C LEU A 176 -24.12 46.36 -0.84
N LEU A 177 -23.63 46.12 -2.06
CA LEU A 177 -23.97 46.90 -3.25
C LEU A 177 -25.46 46.85 -3.59
N LEU A 178 -26.08 45.67 -3.52
CA LEU A 178 -27.53 45.51 -3.75
C LEU A 178 -28.38 46.24 -2.70
N ARG A 179 -27.94 46.25 -1.43
CA ARG A 179 -28.61 47.02 -0.37
C ARG A 179 -28.47 48.53 -0.52
N PHE A 180 -27.33 49.02 -1.02
CA PHE A 180 -27.15 50.44 -1.32
C PHE A 180 -28.04 50.91 -2.47
N VAL A 181 -28.14 50.14 -3.56
CA VAL A 181 -29.00 50.48 -4.69
C VAL A 181 -30.48 50.50 -4.29
N SER A 182 -30.93 49.58 -3.43
CA SER A 182 -32.32 49.53 -2.96
C SER A 182 -32.67 50.60 -1.91
N CYS A 183 -31.69 51.31 -1.35
CA CYS A 183 -31.90 52.40 -0.38
C CYS A 183 -31.83 53.80 -1.06
N CYS A 184 -31.32 53.85 -2.30
CA CYS A 184 -31.20 55.07 -3.11
C CYS A 184 -32.28 55.20 -4.21
N ILE A 185 -33.27 54.31 -4.23
CA ILE A 185 -34.51 54.38 -5.05
C ILE A 185 -35.68 54.52 -4.09
#